data_AF-A0A924NKC3-F1
#
_entry.id   AF-A0A924NKC3-F1
#
_cell.length_a   1.000
_cell.length_b   1.000
_cell.length_c   1.000
_cell.angle_alpha   90.00
_cell.angle_beta   90.00
_cell.angle_gamma   90.00
#
_symmetry.space_group_name_H-M   'P 1'
#
loop_
_entity.id
_entity.type
_entity.pdbx_description
1 polymer ?
#
loop_
_entity_poly.entity_id
_entity_poly.type
_entity_poly.pdbx_seq_one_letter_code
_entity_poly.pdbx_strand_id
1 'polypeptide(L)'
;PGPAGLTVAQSYFDRTPYVEIDAGGLASYVEHHRTLGDRVRELVAAGLGLDGVVEPEWPPGRTQEWGQWSPLRGRLVPGTAIFVAHRPTSRIRHDSHAHTNGPE
;
A
#
# COMPACT_ATOMS: atom_id res chain seq x y z
N PRO A 1 -16.94 -2.66 14.40
CA PRO A 1 -18.04 -1.85 13.83
C PRO A 1 -19.24 -2.74 13.52
N GLY A 2 -20.46 -2.20 13.64
CA GLY A 2 -21.69 -2.89 13.29
C GLY A 2 -21.99 -2.92 11.78
N PRO A 3 -23.14 -3.47 11.35
CA PRO A 3 -23.50 -3.66 9.94
C PRO A 3 -23.47 -2.39 9.08
N ALA A 4 -23.74 -1.21 9.65
CA ALA A 4 -23.65 0.06 8.91
C ALA A 4 -22.23 0.34 8.37
N GLY A 5 -21.19 -0.21 9.01
CA GLY A 5 -19.81 -0.13 8.53
C GLY A 5 -19.50 -0.99 7.30
N LEU A 6 -20.50 -1.70 6.77
CA LEU A 6 -20.44 -2.49 5.53
C LEU A 6 -21.12 -1.78 4.34
N THR A 7 -21.65 -0.57 4.55
CA THR A 7 -22.18 0.26 3.46
C THR A 7 -21.08 1.21 2.97
N VAL A 8 -20.97 1.36 1.65
CA VAL A 8 -20.06 2.36 1.05
C VAL A 8 -20.63 3.75 1.32
N ALA A 9 -20.03 4.47 2.27
CA ALA A 9 -20.45 5.83 2.64
C ALA A 9 -19.68 6.92 1.89
N GLN A 10 -18.49 6.60 1.37
CA GLN A 10 -17.61 7.52 0.64
C GLN A 10 -17.07 6.84 -0.62
N SER A 11 -16.80 7.63 -1.65
CA SER A 11 -16.15 7.12 -2.87
C SER A 11 -14.74 6.64 -2.55
N TYR A 12 -14.37 5.47 -3.05
CA TYR A 12 -12.99 4.97 -3.01
C TYR A 12 -12.01 5.89 -3.76
N PHE A 13 -12.51 6.73 -4.67
CA PHE A 13 -11.66 7.65 -5.42
C PHE A 13 -11.49 9.01 -4.72
N ASP A 14 -12.23 9.26 -3.64
CA ASP A 14 -12.09 10.49 -2.85
C ASP A 14 -10.71 10.52 -2.16
N ARG A 15 -10.01 11.65 -2.29
CA ARG A 15 -8.67 11.88 -1.71
C ARG A 15 -8.68 12.88 -0.56
N THR A 16 -9.86 13.35 -0.17
CA THR A 16 -10.02 14.25 0.97
C THR A 16 -9.47 13.55 2.21
N PRO A 17 -8.48 14.14 2.91
CA PRO A 17 -7.92 13.53 4.11
C PRO A 17 -8.97 13.51 5.22
N TYR A 18 -8.96 12.45 6.03
CA TYR A 18 -9.62 12.47 7.32
C TYR A 18 -8.67 13.16 8.31
N VAL A 19 -9.19 14.15 9.04
CA VAL A 19 -8.41 14.94 10.00
C VAL A 19 -9.16 14.99 11.32
N GLU A 20 -8.52 14.57 12.40
CA GLU A 20 -8.98 14.85 13.76
C GLU A 20 -8.31 16.14 14.25
N ILE A 21 -9.11 17.00 14.86
CA ILE A 21 -8.67 18.29 15.41
C ILE A 21 -8.81 18.24 16.94
N ASP A 22 -7.78 18.65 17.66
CA ASP A 22 -7.79 18.72 19.12
C ASP A 22 -8.56 19.94 19.66
N ALA A 23 -8.64 20.06 20.98
CA ALA A 23 -9.34 21.16 21.65
C ALA A 23 -8.70 22.54 21.40
N GLY A 24 -7.43 22.59 20.95
CA GLY A 24 -6.70 23.81 20.60
C GLY A 24 -6.83 24.20 19.13
N GLY A 25 -7.57 23.42 18.32
CA GLY A 25 -7.74 23.67 16.89
C GLY A 25 -6.59 23.16 16.01
N LEU A 26 -5.68 22.33 16.55
CA LEU A 26 -4.58 21.74 15.80
C LEU A 26 -4.91 20.32 15.33
N ALA A 27 -4.38 19.93 14.18
CA ALA A 27 -4.52 18.57 13.67
C ALA A 27 -3.75 17.59 14.56
N SER A 28 -4.48 16.66 15.19
CA SER A 28 -3.92 15.62 16.07
C SER A 28 -3.69 14.30 15.34
N TYR A 29 -4.51 14.00 14.33
CA TYR A 29 -4.41 12.80 13.51
C TYR A 29 -4.84 13.11 12.08
N VAL A 30 -4.11 12.57 11.10
CA VAL A 30 -4.45 12.69 9.69
C VAL A 30 -4.31 11.33 9.02
N GLU A 31 -5.37 10.90 8.34
CA GLU A 31 -5.37 9.71 7.51
C GLU A 31 -5.55 10.10 6.04
N HIS A 32 -4.61 9.66 5.20
CA HIS A 32 -4.64 9.91 3.76
C HIS A 32 -5.02 8.65 3.00
N HIS A 33 -6.19 8.69 2.35
CA HIS A 33 -6.57 7.64 1.44
C HIS A 33 -5.68 7.59 0.19
N ARG A 34 -5.32 6.37 -0.20
CA ARG A 34 -4.67 6.02 -1.46
C ARG A 34 -5.35 4.77 -2.01
N THR A 35 -5.61 4.76 -3.30
CA THR A 35 -6.07 3.56 -3.99
C THR A 35 -4.93 2.55 -4.09
N LEU A 36 -5.29 1.28 -4.34
CA LEU A 36 -4.31 0.23 -4.62
C LEU A 36 -3.43 0.61 -5.82
N GLY A 37 -4.02 1.19 -6.86
CA GLY A 37 -3.30 1.64 -8.05
C GLY A 37 -2.31 2.77 -7.78
N ASP A 38 -2.57 3.63 -6.79
CA ASP A 38 -1.57 4.63 -6.36
C ASP A 38 -0.41 3.96 -5.64
N ARG A 39 -0.69 3.03 -4.71
CA ARG A 39 0.36 2.33 -3.97
C ARG A 39 1.28 1.56 -4.92
N VAL A 40 0.71 0.91 -5.94
CA VAL A 40 1.50 0.25 -6.99
C VAL A 40 2.33 1.27 -7.77
N ARG A 41 1.76 2.41 -8.18
CA ARG A 41 2.53 3.47 -8.87
C ARG A 41 3.63 4.06 -8.02
N GLU A 42 3.38 4.28 -6.73
CA GLU A 42 4.38 4.79 -5.77
C GLU A 42 5.58 3.83 -5.69
N LEU A 43 5.34 2.52 -5.60
CA LEU A 43 6.40 1.50 -5.58
C LEU A 43 7.20 1.47 -6.90
N VAL A 44 6.51 1.49 -8.04
CA VAL A 44 7.15 1.51 -9.37
C VAL A 44 7.97 2.78 -9.57
N ALA A 45 7.42 3.94 -9.19
CA ALA A 45 8.12 5.22 -9.28
C ALA A 45 9.36 5.27 -8.36
N ALA A 46 9.34 4.54 -7.24
CA ALA A 46 10.51 4.36 -6.37
C ALA A 46 11.56 3.39 -6.96
N GLY A 47 11.35 2.84 -8.16
CA GLY A 47 12.25 1.90 -8.82
C GLY A 47 12.24 0.49 -8.23
N LEU A 48 11.17 0.12 -7.52
CA LEU A 48 10.99 -1.23 -6.97
C LEU A 48 10.21 -2.11 -7.94
N GLY A 49 10.56 -3.40 -8.00
CA GLY A 49 9.74 -4.43 -8.63
C GLY A 49 8.71 -4.95 -7.64
N LEU A 50 7.44 -4.97 -8.00
CA LEU A 50 6.37 -5.54 -7.17
C LEU A 50 6.26 -7.04 -7.43
N ASP A 51 6.53 -7.84 -6.42
CA ASP A 51 6.47 -9.31 -6.48
C ASP A 51 5.09 -9.85 -6.11
N GLY A 52 4.35 -9.13 -5.26
CA GLY A 52 3.01 -9.52 -4.87
C GLY A 52 2.34 -8.58 -3.89
N VAL A 53 1.05 -8.80 -3.68
CA VAL A 53 0.25 -8.15 -2.62
C VAL A 53 -0.37 -9.26 -1.78
N VAL A 54 -0.19 -9.18 -0.47
CA VAL A 54 -0.79 -10.09 0.51
C VAL A 54 -1.85 -9.33 1.29
N GLU A 55 -3.06 -9.87 1.31
CA GLU A 55 -4.21 -9.30 2.02
C GLU A 55 -4.69 -10.31 3.06
N PRO A 56 -4.23 -10.21 4.33
CA PRO A 56 -4.58 -11.19 5.34
C PRO A 56 -6.07 -11.19 5.67
N GLU A 57 -6.65 -12.38 5.77
CA GLU A 57 -7.98 -12.56 6.37
C GLU A 57 -7.96 -12.19 7.86
N TRP A 58 -9.15 -11.91 8.41
CA TRP A 58 -9.28 -11.69 9.84
C TRP A 58 -8.86 -12.93 10.65
N PRO A 59 -7.94 -12.81 11.63
CA PRO A 59 -7.44 -13.97 12.35
C PRO A 59 -8.55 -14.73 13.09
N PRO A 60 -8.56 -16.08 13.05
CA PRO A 60 -9.52 -16.88 13.80
C PRO A 60 -9.38 -16.62 15.31
N GLY A 61 -10.50 -16.63 16.03
CA GLY A 61 -10.52 -16.38 17.48
C GLY A 61 -10.25 -14.93 17.90
N ARG A 62 -9.90 -14.02 16.98
CA ARG A 62 -9.73 -12.60 17.30
C ARG A 62 -11.10 -11.93 17.40
N THR A 63 -11.45 -11.45 18.60
CA THR A 63 -12.75 -10.81 18.88
C THR A 63 -12.65 -9.31 19.17
N GLN A 64 -11.44 -8.77 19.32
CA GLN A 64 -11.22 -7.37 19.64
C GLN A 64 -11.70 -6.45 18.52
N GLU A 65 -12.37 -5.38 18.91
CA GLU A 65 -12.77 -4.29 18.02
C GLU A 65 -11.94 -3.03 18.31
N TRP A 66 -11.48 -2.35 17.26
CA TRP A 66 -10.76 -1.09 17.37
C TRP A 66 -11.14 -0.16 16.21
N GLY A 67 -11.96 0.86 16.49
CA GLY A 67 -12.45 1.76 15.45
C GLY A 67 -13.17 1.00 14.33
N GLN A 68 -12.63 1.05 13.11
CA GLN A 68 -13.18 0.33 11.95
C GLN A 68 -12.75 -1.15 11.86
N TRP A 69 -11.87 -1.61 12.75
CA TRP A 69 -11.38 -2.99 12.79
C TRP A 69 -12.29 -3.86 13.65
N SER A 70 -12.91 -4.88 13.06
CA SER A 70 -13.71 -5.86 13.81
C SER A 70 -13.84 -7.18 13.08
N PRO A 71 -14.23 -8.25 13.78
CA PRO A 71 -14.50 -9.53 13.14
C PRO A 71 -15.61 -9.46 12.09
N LEU A 72 -16.63 -8.61 12.27
CA LEU A 72 -17.73 -8.47 11.30
C LEU A 72 -17.23 -7.99 9.93
N ARG A 73 -16.46 -6.90 9.90
CA ARG A 73 -15.91 -6.32 8.67
C ARG A 73 -14.73 -7.11 8.13
N GLY A 74 -13.81 -7.52 9.00
CA GLY A 74 -12.56 -8.18 8.61
C GLY A 74 -12.76 -9.57 7.98
N ARG A 75 -13.92 -10.21 8.20
CA ARG A 75 -14.29 -11.45 7.49
C ARG A 75 -14.73 -11.22 6.05
N LEU A 76 -15.02 -9.99 5.66
CA LEU A 76 -15.63 -9.67 4.37
C LEU A 76 -14.68 -8.88 3.47
N VAL A 77 -13.90 -7.98 4.05
CA VAL A 77 -12.95 -7.15 3.32
C VAL A 77 -11.61 -7.15 4.06
N PRO A 78 -10.48 -7.20 3.32
CA PRO A 78 -9.20 -6.97 3.95
C PRO A 78 -9.17 -5.55 4.47
N GLY A 79 -8.39 -5.31 5.51
CA GLY A 79 -7.94 -3.93 5.72
C GLY A 79 -6.48 -3.84 6.10
N THR A 80 -5.71 -4.80 5.64
CA THR A 80 -4.28 -4.57 5.45
C THR A 80 -3.91 -5.12 4.08
N ALA A 81 -3.20 -4.31 3.31
CA ALA A 81 -2.51 -4.75 2.10
C ALA A 81 -1.01 -4.67 2.38
N ILE A 82 -0.31 -5.79 2.20
CA ILE A 82 1.13 -5.91 2.37
C ILE A 82 1.74 -6.04 0.98
N PHE A 83 2.59 -5.08 0.61
CA PHE A 83 3.27 -5.09 -0.69
C PHE A 83 4.63 -5.76 -0.55
N VAL A 84 4.84 -6.85 -1.29
CA VAL A 84 6.12 -7.54 -1.38
C VAL A 84 6.85 -7.01 -2.60
N ALA A 85 7.99 -6.38 -2.40
CA ALA A 85 8.74 -5.76 -3.47
C ALA A 85 10.25 -5.97 -3.29
N HIS A 86 10.96 -6.08 -4.41
CA HIS A 86 12.41 -6.15 -4.43
C HIS A 86 13.00 -4.89 -5.08
N ARG A 87 14.22 -4.57 -4.67
CA ARG A 87 15.05 -3.59 -5.37
C ARG A 87 15.77 -4.30 -6.51
N PRO A 88 15.60 -3.88 -7.77
CA PRO A 88 16.36 -4.45 -8.88
C PRO A 88 17.87 -4.30 -8.63
N THR A 89 18.62 -5.38 -8.77
CA THR A 89 20.09 -5.30 -8.80
C THR A 89 20.50 -4.72 -10.15
N SER A 90 21.16 -3.56 -10.13
CA SER A 90 21.85 -3.04 -11.31
C SER A 90 22.87 -4.08 -11.77
N ARG A 91 22.68 -4.67 -12.95
CA ARG A 91 23.80 -5.29 -13.68
C ARG A 91 24.60 -4.14 -14.27
N ILE A 92 25.76 -3.84 -13.68
CA ILE A 92 26.79 -3.07 -14.37
C ILE A 92 27.12 -3.85 -15.65
N ARG A 93 26.69 -3.34 -16.80
CA ARG A 93 27.15 -3.86 -18.09
C ARG A 93 28.60 -3.38 -18.25
N HIS A 94 29.55 -4.28 -18.04
CA HIS A 94 30.89 -4.07 -18.58
C HIS A 94 30.80 -4.33 -20.07
N ASP A 95 30.59 -3.27 -20.85
CA ASP A 95 30.77 -3.33 -22.30
C ASP A 95 32.27 -3.45 -22.56
N SER A 96 32.73 -4.69 -22.69
CA SER A 96 34.06 -4.99 -23.22
C SER A 96 34.06 -4.68 -24.72
N HIS A 97 34.35 -3.42 -25.09
CA HIS A 97 34.72 -3.09 -26.46
C HIS A 97 36.04 -3.80 -26.79
N ALA A 98 35.94 -4.97 -27.42
CA ALA A 98 37.06 -5.60 -28.08
C ALA A 98 37.58 -4.66 -29.18
N HIS A 99 38.75 -4.05 -28.94
CA HIS A 99 39.56 -3.43 -29.97
C HIS A 99 39.99 -4.53 -30.95
N THR A 100 39.35 -4.60 -32.11
CA THR A 100 39.88 -5.35 -33.25
C THR A 100 41.00 -4.53 -33.87
N ASN A 101 42.25 -4.86 -33.55
CA ASN A 101 43.41 -4.47 -34.35
C ASN A 101 43.39 -5.32 -35.63
N GLY A 102 43.17 -4.69 -36.79
CA GLY A 102 43.41 -5.31 -38.10
C GLY A 102 44.90 -5.20 -38.48
N PRO A 103 45.48 -6.19 -39.18
CA PRO A 103 46.88 -6.13 -39.59
C PRO A 103 47.10 -5.27 -40.85
N GLU A 104 48.34 -4.78 -40.97
CA GLU A 104 48.92 -3.95 -42.06
C GLU A 104 48.74 -4.52 -43.48
#